data_AF-A0A961TAB7-F1
#
_entry.id   AF-A0A961TAB7-F1
#
_cell.length_a   1.000
_cell.length_b   1.000
_cell.length_c   1.000
_cell.angle_alpha   90.00
_cell.angle_beta   90.00
_cell.angle_gamma   90.00
#
_symmetry.space_group_name_H-M   'P 1'
#
loop_
_entity.id
_entity.type
_entity.pdbx_description
1 polymer ?
#
loop_
_entity_poly.entity_id
_entity_poly.type
_entity_poly.pdbx_seq_one_letter_code
_entity_poly.pdbx_strand_id
1 'polypeptide(L)'
;SDIDTGDAENVARGYFANEKKMTLEWEGQRALMPKNKVKLLLNLLLVGMAAIPRGGSVRAQIEDPNGAAKLTITSTGTSARVPHAFLDFLNGTFSEQIDAHAVQPLYTLKLAEAAGMEVSATLNGESVTFVAA
;
A
#
# COMPACT_ATOMS: atom_id res chain seq x y z
N SER A 1 5.55 -7.15 -18.94
CA SER A 1 6.32 -5.90 -19.07
C SER A 1 6.56 -5.36 -17.68
N ASP A 2 7.74 -4.79 -17.50
CA ASP A 2 8.23 -4.32 -16.22
C ASP A 2 8.13 -2.79 -16.16
N ILE A 3 8.16 -2.25 -14.94
CA ILE A 3 8.05 -0.82 -14.64
C ILE A 3 9.24 -0.44 -13.77
N ASP A 4 9.83 0.72 -14.06
CA ASP A 4 10.88 1.31 -13.23
C ASP A 4 10.30 1.82 -11.91
N THR A 5 10.82 1.32 -10.78
CA THR A 5 10.39 1.75 -9.44
C THR A 5 10.70 3.22 -9.17
N GLY A 6 11.68 3.82 -9.86
CA GLY A 6 11.95 5.25 -9.80
C GLY A 6 10.85 6.10 -10.44
N ASP A 7 10.23 5.63 -11.53
CA ASP A 7 9.08 6.31 -12.12
C ASP A 7 7.86 6.22 -11.20
N ALA A 8 7.66 5.06 -10.56
CA ALA A 8 6.62 4.87 -9.55
C ALA A 8 6.84 5.79 -8.33
N GLU A 9 8.08 5.92 -7.85
CA GLU A 9 8.46 6.84 -6.79
C GLU A 9 8.15 8.28 -7.17
N ASN A 10 8.54 8.72 -8.38
CA ASN A 10 8.28 10.08 -8.86
C ASN A 10 6.78 10.41 -8.89
N VAL A 11 5.96 9.48 -9.39
CA VAL A 11 4.49 9.62 -9.40
C VAL A 11 3.93 9.68 -7.97
N ALA A 12 4.39 8.78 -7.09
CA ALA A 12 3.96 8.76 -5.69
C ALA A 12 4.33 10.07 -4.96
N ARG A 13 5.55 10.57 -5.14
CA ARG A 13 6.00 11.85 -4.57
C ARG A 13 5.17 13.01 -5.09
N GLY A 14 4.87 13.06 -6.39
CA GLY A 14 3.99 14.07 -6.98
C GLY A 14 2.56 14.01 -6.40
N TYR A 15 2.05 12.80 -6.15
CA TYR A 15 0.74 12.63 -5.51
C TYR A 15 0.75 13.14 -4.05
N PHE A 16 1.74 12.75 -3.25
CA PHE A 16 1.88 13.17 -1.85
C PHE A 16 2.18 14.67 -1.71
N ALA A 17 2.88 15.30 -2.65
CA ALA A 17 3.12 16.74 -2.64
C ALA A 17 1.82 17.56 -2.71
N ASN A 18 0.74 16.98 -3.26
CA ASN A 18 -0.59 17.59 -3.29
C ASN A 18 -1.42 17.29 -2.03
N GLU A 19 -1.01 16.32 -1.20
CA GLU A 19 -1.65 15.98 0.07
C GLU A 19 -0.99 16.75 1.24
N LYS A 20 -1.72 17.72 1.80
CA LYS A 20 -1.15 18.65 2.78
C LYS A 20 -0.92 18.03 4.17
N LYS A 21 -1.53 16.88 4.47
CA LYS A 21 -1.49 16.27 5.80
C LYS A 21 -0.50 15.12 5.93
N MET A 22 0.10 14.67 4.82
CA MET A 22 0.90 13.44 4.81
C MET A 22 2.23 13.65 4.11
N THR A 23 3.27 12.99 4.60
CA THR A 23 4.58 12.93 3.93
C THR A 23 4.87 11.51 3.44
N LEU A 24 5.70 11.41 2.40
CA LEU A 24 6.18 10.15 1.85
C LEU A 24 7.69 10.00 2.03
N GLU A 25 8.09 8.96 2.76
CA GLU A 25 9.44 8.40 2.75
C GLU A 25 9.46 7.20 1.82
N TRP A 26 10.53 7.06 1.03
CA TRP A 26 10.70 5.96 0.10
C TRP A 26 12.08 5.35 0.27
N GLU A 27 12.12 4.04 0.49
CA GLU A 27 13.33 3.29 0.75
C GLU A 27 13.33 2.04 -0.14
N GLY A 28 14.35 1.87 -0.96
CA GLY A 28 14.43 0.73 -1.86
C GLY A 28 15.32 1.04 -3.04
N GLN A 29 15.97 0.00 -3.58
CA GLN A 29 16.80 0.15 -4.76
C GLN A 29 15.92 0.40 -6.00
N ARG A 30 16.31 1.36 -6.82
CA ARG A 30 15.71 1.55 -8.15
C ARG A 30 15.93 0.29 -8.99
N ALA A 31 14.86 -0.27 -9.52
CA ALA A 31 14.86 -1.52 -10.26
C ALA A 31 13.72 -1.57 -11.27
N LEU A 32 13.82 -2.48 -12.25
CA LEU A 32 12.69 -2.85 -13.09
C LEU A 32 11.93 -3.98 -12.39
N MET A 33 10.68 -3.73 -12.03
CA MET A 33 9.83 -4.69 -11.36
C MET A 33 8.60 -5.07 -12.21
N PRO A 34 8.06 -6.30 -12.07
CA PRO A 34 6.84 -6.69 -12.76
C PRO A 34 5.69 -5.71 -12.52
N LYS A 35 4.97 -5.34 -13.58
CA LYS A 35 3.91 -4.31 -13.53
C LYS A 35 2.90 -4.49 -12.39
N ASN A 36 2.53 -5.74 -12.06
CA ASN A 36 1.54 -6.02 -11.03
C ASN A 36 2.10 -5.74 -9.63
N LYS A 37 3.39 -6.02 -9.38
CA LYS A 37 4.06 -5.69 -8.11
C LYS A 37 4.15 -4.16 -7.92
N VAL A 38 4.48 -3.42 -8.98
CA VAL A 38 4.51 -1.95 -8.91
C VAL A 38 3.11 -1.36 -8.71
N LYS A 39 2.08 -1.89 -9.40
CA LYS A 39 0.69 -1.49 -9.16
C LYS A 39 0.23 -1.78 -7.74
N LEU A 40 0.60 -2.95 -7.20
CA LEU A 40 0.30 -3.33 -5.82
C LEU A 40 0.94 -2.34 -4.85
N LEU A 41 2.22 -2.02 -5.01
CA LEU A 41 2.92 -1.01 -4.20
C LEU A 41 2.16 0.32 -4.18
N LEU A 42 1.81 0.86 -5.36
CA LEU A 42 1.09 2.12 -5.46
C LEU A 42 -0.31 2.05 -4.83
N ASN A 43 -0.99 0.91 -4.90
CA ASN A 43 -2.28 0.73 -4.25
C ASN A 43 -2.16 0.61 -2.74
N LEU A 44 -1.13 -0.07 -2.23
CA LEU A 44 -0.84 -0.15 -0.80
C LEU A 44 -0.54 1.24 -0.21
N LEU A 45 0.06 2.16 -0.97
CA LEU A 45 0.18 3.55 -0.54
C LEU A 45 -1.17 4.22 -0.31
N LEU A 46 -2.14 4.02 -1.20
CA LEU A 46 -3.49 4.57 -1.02
C LEU A 46 -4.19 3.98 0.21
N VAL A 47 -4.02 2.68 0.45
CA VAL A 47 -4.51 2.01 1.67
C VAL A 47 -3.82 2.58 2.92
N GLY A 48 -2.51 2.81 2.86
CA GLY A 48 -1.72 3.43 3.92
C GLY A 48 -2.19 4.84 4.26
N MET A 49 -2.46 5.67 3.25
CA MET A 49 -3.03 7.00 3.45
C MET A 49 -4.41 6.94 4.14
N ALA A 50 -5.27 6.02 3.73
CA ALA A 50 -6.56 5.81 4.37
C ALA A 50 -6.44 5.32 5.83
N ALA A 51 -5.31 4.73 6.20
CA ALA A 51 -5.05 4.24 7.55
C ALA A 51 -4.77 5.37 8.56
N ILE A 52 -4.33 6.54 8.10
CA ILE A 52 -3.97 7.71 8.94
C ILE A 52 -4.84 8.94 8.60
N PRO A 53 -6.15 8.92 8.89
CA PRO A 53 -7.10 9.94 8.41
C PRO A 53 -6.85 11.36 8.94
N ARG A 54 -6.02 11.51 9.99
CA ARG A 54 -5.62 12.81 10.53
C ARG A 54 -4.29 13.34 9.97
N GLY A 55 -3.67 12.60 9.05
CA GLY A 55 -2.34 12.90 8.56
C GLY A 55 -1.25 12.19 9.36
N GLY A 56 0.00 12.40 8.95
CA GLY A 56 1.16 11.73 9.50
C GLY A 56 2.23 11.45 8.45
N SER A 57 2.97 10.37 8.61
CA SER A 57 3.98 9.92 7.63
C SER A 57 3.63 8.55 7.07
N VAL A 58 3.92 8.36 5.79
CA VAL A 58 3.87 7.07 5.11
C VAL A 58 5.28 6.75 4.64
N ARG A 59 5.78 5.56 4.98
CA ARG A 59 7.05 5.03 4.48
C ARG A 59 6.78 3.85 3.56
N ALA A 60 7.31 3.90 2.35
CA ALA A 60 7.35 2.79 1.41
C ALA A 60 8.73 2.13 1.47
N GLN A 61 8.77 0.80 1.63
CA GLN A 61 10.00 0.01 1.58
C GLN A 61 9.89 -1.09 0.53
N ILE A 62 10.90 -1.21 -0.32
CA ILE A 62 11.03 -2.28 -1.32
C ILE A 62 12.31 -3.06 -1.02
N GLU A 63 12.15 -4.29 -0.58
CA GLU A 63 13.24 -5.24 -0.33
C GLU A 63 13.30 -6.26 -1.47
N ASP A 64 14.52 -6.64 -1.89
CA ASP A 64 14.79 -7.64 -2.95
C ASP A 64 13.94 -7.50 -4.23
N PRO A 65 13.95 -6.33 -4.91
CA PRO A 65 13.06 -6.06 -6.04
C PRO A 65 13.23 -7.02 -7.23
N ASN A 66 14.40 -7.63 -7.38
CA ASN A 66 14.74 -8.56 -8.46
C ASN A 66 14.63 -10.04 -8.06
N GLY A 67 14.28 -10.33 -6.81
CA GLY A 67 14.12 -11.69 -6.27
C GLY A 67 12.77 -11.88 -5.59
N ALA A 68 12.80 -12.28 -4.32
CA ALA A 68 11.62 -12.45 -3.46
C ALA A 68 11.19 -11.09 -2.91
N ALA A 69 10.68 -10.25 -3.82
CA ALA A 69 10.35 -8.87 -3.50
C ALA A 69 9.35 -8.78 -2.34
N LYS A 70 9.70 -8.01 -1.31
CA LYS A 70 8.84 -7.70 -0.17
C LYS A 70 8.55 -6.19 -0.16
N LEU A 71 7.26 -5.87 -0.13
CA LEU A 71 6.75 -4.51 -0.12
C LEU A 71 6.20 -4.20 1.26
N THR A 72 6.72 -3.17 1.91
CA THR A 72 6.24 -2.75 3.24
C THR A 72 5.80 -1.30 3.19
N ILE A 73 4.54 -1.04 3.55
CA ILE A 73 4.01 0.32 3.76
C ILE A 73 3.76 0.51 5.25
N THR A 74 4.47 1.45 5.87
CA THR A 74 4.25 1.83 7.27
C THR A 74 3.64 3.22 7.31
N SER A 75 2.45 3.34 7.89
CA SER A 75 1.72 4.60 8.06
C SER A 75 1.61 4.93 9.54
N THR A 76 2.13 6.08 9.95
CA THR A 76 2.19 6.49 11.36
C THR A 76 1.49 7.83 11.53
N GLY A 77 0.53 7.90 12.46
CA GLY A 77 -0.23 9.13 12.73
C GLY A 77 -1.35 8.95 13.76
N THR A 78 -1.88 10.07 14.25
CA THR A 78 -2.92 10.07 15.27
C THR A 78 -4.18 9.36 14.79
N SER A 79 -4.72 8.46 15.61
CA SER A 79 -5.89 7.62 15.27
C SER A 79 -5.67 6.70 14.06
N ALA A 80 -4.44 6.21 13.89
CA ALA A 80 -4.12 5.19 12.90
C ALA A 80 -5.00 3.94 13.11
N ARG A 81 -5.47 3.37 12.00
CA ARG A 81 -6.32 2.17 12.00
C ARG A 81 -6.23 1.46 10.66
N VAL A 82 -6.43 0.15 10.64
CA VAL A 82 -6.63 -0.57 9.37
C VAL A 82 -7.99 -0.15 8.79
N PRO A 83 -8.10 0.24 7.51
CA PRO A 83 -9.39 0.54 6.89
C PRO A 83 -10.33 -0.65 6.98
N HIS A 84 -11.58 -0.43 7.43
CA HIS A 84 -12.54 -1.51 7.74
C HIS A 84 -12.77 -2.46 6.56
N ALA A 85 -13.08 -1.92 5.38
CA ALA A 85 -13.29 -2.73 4.17
C ALA A 85 -12.05 -3.57 3.81
N PHE A 86 -10.83 -3.03 4.00
CA PHE A 86 -9.61 -3.78 3.74
C PHE A 86 -9.42 -4.93 4.74
N LEU A 87 -9.71 -4.68 6.02
CA LEU A 87 -9.66 -5.70 7.07
C LEU A 87 -10.69 -6.82 6.83
N ASP A 88 -11.92 -6.46 6.41
CA ASP A 88 -12.95 -7.44 6.07
C ASP A 88 -12.47 -8.37 4.94
N PHE A 89 -11.93 -7.79 3.87
CA PHE A 89 -11.44 -8.57 2.74
C PHE A 89 -10.21 -9.43 3.09
N LEU A 90 -9.29 -8.94 3.92
CA LEU A 90 -8.18 -9.76 4.41
C LEU A 90 -8.66 -10.98 5.20
N ASN A 91 -9.75 -10.84 5.95
CA ASN A 91 -10.34 -11.92 6.74
C ASN A 91 -11.28 -12.82 5.91
N GLY A 92 -11.39 -12.61 4.59
CA GLY A 92 -12.29 -13.36 3.72
C GLY A 92 -13.77 -13.02 3.92
N THR A 93 -14.07 -11.94 4.64
CA THR A 93 -15.43 -11.47 4.87
C THR A 93 -15.84 -10.55 3.72
N PHE A 94 -16.72 -11.04 2.85
CA PHE A 94 -17.36 -10.24 1.82
C PHE A 94 -18.78 -9.88 2.25
N SER A 95 -19.11 -8.58 2.30
CA SER A 95 -20.52 -8.18 2.24
C SER A 95 -20.96 -8.23 0.77
N GLU A 96 -22.21 -8.64 0.51
CA GLU A 96 -22.76 -8.70 -0.87
C GLU A 96 -22.86 -7.32 -1.53
N GLN A 97 -22.74 -6.23 -0.76
CA GLN A 97 -22.73 -4.87 -1.27
C GLN A 97 -21.30 -4.33 -1.30
N ILE A 98 -20.62 -4.53 -2.43
CA ILE A 98 -19.42 -3.77 -2.76
C ILE A 98 -19.88 -2.36 -3.14
N ASP A 99 -19.79 -1.43 -2.20
CA ASP A 99 -19.99 0.00 -2.48
C ASP A 99 -18.75 0.62 -3.14
N ALA A 100 -18.85 1.89 -3.56
CA ALA A 100 -17.76 2.58 -4.25
C ALA A 100 -16.46 2.68 -3.41
N HIS A 101 -16.57 2.65 -2.07
CA HIS A 101 -15.42 2.74 -1.17
C HIS A 101 -14.71 1.39 -1.00
N ALA A 102 -15.41 0.28 -1.21
CA ALA A 102 -14.88 -1.07 -1.16
C ALA A 102 -14.07 -1.48 -2.41
N VAL A 103 -14.27 -0.79 -3.55
CA VAL A 103 -13.61 -1.15 -4.82
C VAL A 103 -12.08 -1.05 -4.75
N GLN A 104 -11.53 0.01 -4.14
CA GLN A 104 -10.08 0.22 -4.09
C GLN A 104 -9.36 -0.81 -3.18
N PRO A 105 -9.82 -1.08 -1.95
CA PRO A 105 -9.29 -2.16 -1.12
C PRO A 105 -9.35 -3.52 -1.81
N LEU A 106 -10.47 -3.85 -2.45
CA LEU A 106 -10.63 -5.10 -3.19
C LEU A 106 -9.65 -5.22 -4.35
N TYR A 107 -9.50 -4.16 -5.15
CA TYR A 107 -8.57 -4.14 -6.26
C TYR A 107 -7.11 -4.30 -5.81
N THR A 108 -6.75 -3.74 -4.66
CA THR A 108 -5.42 -3.93 -4.04
C THR A 108 -5.13 -5.40 -3.77
N LEU A 109 -6.09 -6.13 -3.20
CA LEU A 109 -5.92 -7.56 -2.92
C LEU A 109 -5.91 -8.41 -4.20
N LYS A 110 -6.71 -8.04 -5.21
CA LYS A 110 -6.64 -8.67 -6.54
C LYS A 110 -5.31 -8.46 -7.25
N LEU A 111 -4.66 -7.32 -7.05
CA LEU A 111 -3.30 -7.10 -7.53
C LEU A 111 -2.28 -7.98 -6.80
N ALA A 112 -2.47 -8.23 -5.51
CA ALA A 112 -1.62 -9.13 -4.74
C ALA A 112 -1.74 -10.58 -5.26
N GLU A 113 -2.97 -11.07 -5.45
CA GLU A 113 -3.22 -12.36 -6.11
C GLU A 113 -2.52 -12.44 -7.48
N ALA A 114 -2.69 -11.41 -8.33
CA ALA A 114 -2.09 -11.35 -9.66
C ALA A 114 -0.56 -11.12 -9.66
N ALA A 115 0.02 -10.75 -8.52
CA ALA A 115 1.46 -10.63 -8.30
C ALA A 115 2.06 -11.87 -7.62
N GLY A 116 1.21 -12.83 -7.20
CA GLY A 116 1.62 -14.00 -6.43
C GLY A 116 2.12 -13.64 -5.02
N MET A 117 1.55 -12.60 -4.41
CA MET A 117 1.96 -12.09 -3.10
C MET A 117 0.80 -12.17 -2.12
N GLU A 118 1.09 -12.45 -0.86
CA GLU A 118 0.11 -12.43 0.23
C GLU A 118 0.21 -11.09 0.97
N VAL A 119 -0.93 -10.50 1.35
CA VAL A 119 -0.98 -9.21 2.06
C VAL A 119 -1.39 -9.40 3.50
N SER A 120 -0.71 -8.71 4.41
CA SER A 120 -1.06 -8.62 5.83
C SER A 120 -1.09 -7.18 6.30
N ALA A 121 -1.82 -6.92 7.38
CA ALA A 121 -1.91 -5.61 8.03
C ALA A 121 -1.77 -5.76 9.55
N THR A 122 -0.90 -4.96 10.17
CA THR A 122 -0.69 -4.95 11.62
C THR A 122 -0.84 -3.53 12.16
N LEU A 123 -1.63 -3.35 13.21
CA LEU A 123 -1.72 -2.10 13.96
C LEU A 123 -0.89 -2.21 15.25
N ASN A 124 0.02 -1.27 15.47
CA ASN A 124 0.80 -1.14 16.70
C ASN A 124 0.82 0.33 17.15
N GLY A 125 0.06 0.63 18.20
CA GLY A 125 -0.09 2.00 18.71
C GLY A 125 -0.66 2.93 17.64
N GLU A 126 0.13 3.94 17.26
CA GLU A 126 -0.22 4.90 16.20
C GLU A 126 0.36 4.55 14.82
N SER A 127 0.84 3.31 14.64
CA SER A 127 1.44 2.86 13.38
C SER A 127 0.69 1.66 12.81
N VAL A 128 0.41 1.69 11.51
CA VAL A 128 -0.14 0.56 10.75
C VAL A 128 0.88 0.14 9.70
N THR A 129 1.22 -1.14 9.68
CA THR A 129 2.14 -1.73 8.70
C THR A 129 1.39 -2.70 7.80
N PHE A 130 1.45 -2.45 6.50
CA PHE A 130 0.98 -3.36 5.45
C PHE A 130 2.18 -4.04 4.81
N VAL A 131 2.18 -5.36 4.74
CA VAL A 131 3.25 -6.15 4.11
C VAL A 131 2.66 -6.97 2.98
N ALA A 132 3.28 -6.92 1.82
CA ALA A 132 3.08 -7.89 0.74
C ALA A 132 4.39 -8.65 0.49
N ALA A 133 4.35 -9.98 0.51
CA ALA A 133 5.51 -10.84 0.25
C ALA A 133 5.09 -12.11 -0.52
#